data_AF-A0A952BGW1-F1
#
_entry.id   AF-A0A952BGW1-F1
#
_cell.length_a   1.000
_cell.length_b   1.000
_cell.length_c   1.000
_cell.angle_alpha   90.00
_cell.angle_beta   90.00
_cell.angle_gamma   90.00
#
_symmetry.space_group_name_H-M   'P 1'
#
loop_
_entity.id
_entity.type
_entity.pdbx_description
1 polymer ?
#
loop_
_entity_poly.entity_id
_entity_poly.type
_entity_poly.pdbx_seq_one_letter_code
_entity_poly.pdbx_strand_id
1 'polypeptide(L)'
;MKKFFMDGLCKSNKMEVKKMNRTAKLLLVVALIALTMLLVTCKPMFFYLERIYKAYGNVTDASSGAPLGSVEVFISTYQYSELTNALGDYELELPEGTWKLEFIKDGYEILSKEVTVDETIPRVR
;
A
#
# COMPACT_ATOMS: atom_id res chain seq x y z
N MET A 1 -31.94 -38.57 65.21
CA MET A 1 -32.31 -37.22 65.70
C MET A 1 -31.28 -36.19 65.20
N LYS A 2 -31.74 -35.01 64.75
CA LYS A 2 -31.05 -33.73 64.44
C LYS A 2 -30.39 -33.50 63.05
N LYS A 3 -31.18 -32.85 62.14
CA LYS A 3 -31.05 -31.56 61.37
C LYS A 3 -29.66 -30.86 61.22
N PHE A 4 -29.30 -30.02 60.23
CA PHE A 4 -29.73 -29.56 58.87
C PHE A 4 -28.61 -28.61 58.31
N PHE A 5 -28.39 -28.56 56.99
CA PHE A 5 -27.91 -27.45 56.09
C PHE A 5 -26.60 -26.65 56.32
N MET A 6 -25.71 -26.61 55.31
CA MET A 6 -25.65 -25.54 54.29
C MET A 6 -24.53 -25.82 53.28
N ASP A 7 -24.91 -25.73 52.01
CA ASP A 7 -24.07 -25.97 50.84
C ASP A 7 -23.31 -24.68 50.53
N GLY A 8 -21.98 -24.74 50.57
CA GLY A 8 -21.10 -23.60 50.28
C GLY A 8 -20.06 -23.99 49.26
N LEU A 9 -20.45 -24.05 47.99
CA LEU A 9 -19.56 -24.17 46.84
C LEU A 9 -18.73 -22.90 46.70
N CYS A 10 -17.44 -22.96 47.04
CA CYS A 10 -16.41 -22.19 46.31
C CYS A 10 -15.04 -22.86 46.48
N LYS A 11 -14.80 -23.93 45.72
CA LYS A 11 -13.42 -24.32 45.41
C LYS A 11 -12.90 -23.30 44.40
N SER A 12 -12.08 -22.36 44.87
CA SER A 12 -11.20 -21.59 44.00
C SER A 12 -10.31 -22.59 43.28
N ASN A 13 -10.61 -22.88 42.01
CA ASN A 13 -9.68 -23.56 41.13
C ASN A 13 -8.54 -22.58 40.88
N LYS A 14 -7.52 -22.67 41.74
CA LYS A 14 -6.21 -22.08 41.50
C LYS A 14 -5.69 -22.73 40.23
N MET A 15 -5.94 -22.08 39.09
CA MET A 15 -5.28 -22.45 37.85
C MET A 15 -3.80 -22.18 38.07
N GLU A 16 -3.06 -23.23 38.43
CA GLU A 16 -1.61 -23.20 38.46
C GLU A 16 -1.16 -22.85 37.04
N VAL A 17 -0.71 -21.61 36.86
CA VAL A 17 -0.06 -21.20 35.63
C VAL A 17 1.23 -22.01 35.56
N LYS A 18 1.16 -23.16 34.86
CA LYS A 18 2.30 -24.04 34.64
C LYS A 18 3.43 -23.19 34.07
N LYS A 19 4.51 -23.05 34.84
CA LYS A 19 5.64 -22.18 34.52
C LYS A 19 6.23 -22.63 33.20
N MET A 20 5.84 -21.96 32.12
CA MET A 20 6.25 -22.26 30.76
C MET A 20 7.78 -22.17 30.70
N ASN A 21 8.44 -23.29 30.40
CA ASN A 21 9.89 -23.39 30.34
C ASN A 21 10.43 -22.48 29.21
N ARG A 22 11.68 -22.00 29.36
CA ARG A 22 12.28 -21.03 28.42
C ARG A 22 12.27 -21.53 26.98
N THR A 23 12.44 -22.84 26.81
CA THR A 23 12.37 -23.52 25.50
C THR A 23 10.96 -23.49 24.90
N ALA A 24 9.89 -23.80 25.66
CA ALA A 24 8.52 -23.70 25.13
C ALA A 24 8.08 -22.24 24.91
N LYS A 25 8.56 -21.28 25.73
CA LYS A 25 8.35 -19.86 25.45
C LYS A 25 9.01 -19.45 24.13
N LEU A 26 10.25 -19.87 23.90
CA LEU A 26 10.99 -19.57 22.67
C LEU A 26 10.32 -20.22 21.45
N LEU A 27 9.91 -21.48 21.56
CA LEU A 27 9.20 -22.19 20.49
C LEU A 27 7.84 -21.56 20.18
N LEU A 28 7.10 -21.11 21.19
CA LEU A 28 5.82 -20.42 21.01
C LEU A 28 6.01 -19.04 20.33
N VAL A 29 7.05 -18.30 20.69
CA VAL A 29 7.38 -17.03 20.04
C VAL A 29 7.82 -17.24 18.59
N VAL A 30 8.65 -18.25 18.30
CA VAL A 30 9.06 -18.58 16.92
C VAL A 30 7.87 -19.03 16.08
N ALA A 31 6.96 -19.82 16.65
CA ALA A 31 5.72 -20.24 15.98
C ALA A 31 4.81 -19.04 15.67
N LEU A 32 4.68 -18.07 16.60
CA LEU A 32 3.93 -16.85 16.36
C LEU A 32 4.59 -15.97 15.29
N ILE A 33 5.93 -15.85 15.29
CA ILE A 33 6.66 -15.11 14.26
C ILE A 33 6.49 -15.76 12.89
N ALA A 34 6.65 -17.08 12.78
CA ALA A 34 6.45 -17.82 11.53
C ALA A 34 4.99 -17.72 11.02
N LEU A 35 4.01 -17.76 11.94
CA LEU A 35 2.60 -17.56 11.62
C LEU A 35 2.34 -16.12 11.13
N THR A 36 2.94 -15.12 11.77
CA THR A 36 2.84 -13.73 11.32
C THR A 36 3.54 -13.53 9.98
N MET A 37 4.69 -14.18 9.72
CA MET A 37 5.33 -14.13 8.40
C MET A 37 4.46 -14.79 7.33
N LEU A 38 3.80 -15.92 7.62
CA LEU A 38 2.86 -16.59 6.72
C LEU A 38 1.61 -15.75 6.40
N LEU A 39 1.15 -14.94 7.37
CA LEU A 39 0.04 -14.00 7.18
C LEU A 39 0.48 -12.68 6.49
N VAL A 40 1.71 -12.21 6.74
CA VAL A 40 2.30 -11.00 6.13
C VAL A 40 2.76 -11.28 4.68
N THR A 41 3.07 -12.53 4.33
CA THR A 41 3.27 -12.93 2.93
C THR A 41 1.99 -12.89 2.09
N CYS A 42 0.82 -12.65 2.70
CA CYS A 42 -0.42 -12.42 1.96
C CYS A 42 -0.58 -10.94 1.50
N LYS A 43 0.53 -10.21 1.32
CA LYS A 43 0.58 -8.99 0.51
C LYS A 43 1.83 -9.04 -0.38
N PRO A 44 1.91 -10.02 -1.29
CA PRO A 44 1.85 -9.63 -2.70
C PRO A 44 1.04 -10.59 -3.58
N MET A 45 0.22 -11.48 -3.00
CA MET A 45 -0.61 -12.40 -3.80
C MET A 45 -1.89 -11.75 -4.37
N PHE A 46 -2.21 -10.53 -3.97
CA PHE A 46 -3.34 -9.73 -4.48
C PHE A 46 -2.88 -8.48 -5.28
N PHE A 47 -1.68 -8.49 -5.84
CA PHE A 47 -1.24 -7.50 -6.85
C PHE A 47 -1.53 -7.97 -8.30
N TYR A 48 -2.28 -9.06 -8.48
CA TYR A 48 -2.28 -9.80 -9.76
C TYR A 48 -3.44 -9.49 -10.72
N LEU A 49 -4.33 -8.54 -10.43
CA LEU A 49 -5.38 -8.11 -11.37
C LEU A 49 -5.60 -6.59 -11.35
N GLU A 50 -4.54 -5.79 -11.24
CA GLU A 50 -4.72 -4.36 -11.39
C GLU A 50 -4.97 -4.05 -12.87
N ARG A 51 -6.07 -3.34 -13.15
CA ARG A 51 -6.39 -2.88 -14.50
C ARG A 51 -5.42 -1.74 -14.84
N ILE A 52 -4.66 -1.90 -15.92
CA ILE A 52 -3.76 -0.86 -16.42
C ILE A 52 -4.56 0.09 -17.33
N TYR A 53 -4.37 1.39 -17.11
CA TYR A 53 -4.94 2.48 -17.89
C TYR A 53 -3.83 3.37 -18.42
N LYS A 54 -4.14 4.12 -19.48
CA LYS A 54 -3.25 5.14 -20.02
C LYS A 54 -3.60 6.51 -19.43
N ALA A 55 -2.66 7.09 -18.70
CA ALA A 55 -2.72 8.49 -18.27
C ALA A 55 -1.92 9.32 -19.27
N TYR A 56 -2.59 10.23 -19.97
CA TYR A 56 -1.96 11.11 -20.96
C TYR A 56 -2.25 12.57 -20.65
N GLY A 57 -1.38 13.45 -21.13
CA GLY A 57 -1.54 14.87 -20.96
C GLY A 57 -0.50 15.67 -21.73
N ASN A 58 -0.59 16.99 -21.63
CA ASN A 58 0.32 17.93 -22.27
C ASN A 58 0.90 18.88 -21.22
N VAL A 59 2.21 19.15 -21.30
CA VAL A 59 2.93 20.06 -20.41
C VAL A 59 3.32 21.31 -21.18
N THR A 60 2.88 22.46 -20.68
CA THR A 60 3.15 23.77 -21.29
C THR A 60 3.78 24.74 -20.30
N ASP A 61 4.56 25.67 -20.81
CA ASP A 61 5.05 26.81 -20.04
C ASP A 61 3.90 27.74 -19.63
N ALA A 62 3.84 28.12 -18.36
CA ALA A 62 2.73 28.90 -17.81
C ALA A 62 2.68 30.36 -18.33
N SER A 63 3.82 30.93 -18.73
CA SER A 63 3.89 32.33 -19.16
C SER A 63 3.61 32.50 -20.65
N SER A 64 4.14 31.59 -21.46
CA SER A 64 4.09 31.64 -22.93
C SER A 64 3.05 30.70 -23.54
N GLY A 65 2.59 29.68 -22.80
CA GLY A 65 1.75 28.61 -23.32
C GLY A 65 2.47 27.66 -24.28
N ALA A 66 3.80 27.79 -24.44
CA ALA A 66 4.57 26.95 -25.33
C ALA A 66 4.68 25.51 -24.80
N PRO A 67 4.61 24.49 -25.65
CA PRO A 67 4.80 23.10 -25.22
C PRO A 67 6.21 22.85 -24.71
N LEU A 68 6.34 22.03 -23.66
CA LEU A 68 7.60 21.71 -23.01
C LEU A 68 7.98 20.24 -23.21
N GLY A 69 8.94 20.01 -24.09
CA GLY A 69 9.55 18.70 -24.25
C GLY A 69 10.65 18.39 -23.24
N SER A 70 10.94 17.10 -23.08
CA SER A 70 11.93 16.58 -22.13
C SER A 70 11.69 17.07 -20.70
N VAL A 71 10.43 17.12 -20.29
CA VAL A 71 10.02 17.21 -18.88
C VAL A 71 9.96 15.79 -18.36
N GLU A 72 10.62 15.53 -17.24
CA GLU A 72 10.50 14.25 -16.54
C GLU A 72 9.18 14.20 -15.78
N VAL A 73 8.33 13.24 -16.11
CA VAL A 73 7.09 12.91 -15.40
C VAL A 73 7.39 11.74 -14.50
N PHE A 74 7.68 12.02 -13.23
CA PHE A 74 8.12 11.05 -12.24
C PHE A 74 6.99 10.61 -11.30
N ILE A 75 6.95 9.33 -10.97
CA ILE A 75 5.95 8.71 -10.09
C ILE A 75 6.67 8.19 -8.85
N SER A 76 6.61 8.98 -7.79
CA SER A 76 7.36 8.72 -6.54
C SER A 76 7.08 7.36 -5.91
N THR A 77 5.83 6.88 -5.96
CA THR A 77 5.41 5.60 -5.36
C THR A 77 5.93 4.39 -6.13
N TYR A 78 6.17 4.53 -7.44
CA TYR A 78 6.55 3.44 -8.33
C TYR A 78 8.01 3.55 -8.82
N GLN A 79 8.70 4.65 -8.50
CA GLN A 79 10.04 4.98 -8.99
C GLN A 79 10.15 4.85 -10.52
N TYR A 80 9.10 5.29 -11.21
CA TYR A 80 8.99 5.23 -12.66
C TYR A 80 8.95 6.66 -13.21
N SER A 81 9.65 6.91 -14.32
CA SER A 81 9.53 8.17 -15.05
C SER A 81 9.49 7.98 -16.56
N GLU A 82 8.86 8.95 -17.20
CA GLU A 82 8.85 9.10 -18.64
C GLU A 82 9.09 10.57 -19.02
N LEU A 83 9.62 10.80 -20.24
CA LEU A 83 9.92 12.15 -20.73
C LEU A 83 8.82 12.61 -21.67
N THR A 84 8.38 13.87 -21.53
CA THR A 84 7.50 14.48 -22.53
C THR A 84 8.19 14.58 -23.90
N ASN A 85 7.42 14.40 -24.96
CA ASN A 85 7.90 14.56 -26.34
C ASN A 85 8.11 16.04 -26.70
N ALA A 86 8.60 16.34 -27.92
CA ALA A 86 8.84 17.73 -28.35
C ALA A 86 7.57 18.63 -28.40
N LEU A 87 6.39 18.03 -28.43
CA LEU A 87 5.09 18.72 -28.38
C LEU A 87 4.55 18.85 -26.95
N GLY A 88 5.31 18.41 -25.94
CA GLY A 88 4.94 18.45 -24.54
C GLY A 88 4.02 17.31 -24.09
N ASP A 89 3.71 16.35 -24.95
CA ASP A 89 2.83 15.25 -24.60
C ASP A 89 3.56 14.18 -23.80
N TYR A 90 2.88 13.59 -22.83
CA TYR A 90 3.28 12.38 -22.13
C TYR A 90 2.15 11.35 -22.17
N GLU A 91 2.52 10.09 -22.13
CA GLU A 91 1.63 8.94 -21.92
C GLU A 91 2.28 8.06 -20.85
N LEU A 92 1.51 7.57 -19.89
CA LEU A 92 1.98 6.70 -18.81
C LEU A 92 1.00 5.54 -18.66
N GLU A 93 1.51 4.33 -18.43
CA GLU A 93 0.69 3.15 -18.14
C GLU A 93 0.61 2.93 -16.63
N LEU A 94 -0.57 3.18 -16.05
CA LEU A 94 -0.79 3.15 -14.61
C LEU A 94 -1.91 2.19 -14.23
N PRO A 95 -1.71 1.36 -13.20
CA PRO A 95 -2.80 0.62 -12.61
C PRO A 95 -3.87 1.54 -12.01
N GLU A 96 -5.07 1.02 -11.81
CA GLU A 96 -6.09 1.72 -11.01
C GLU A 96 -5.55 2.10 -9.63
N GLY A 97 -5.78 3.33 -9.22
CA GLY A 97 -5.19 3.86 -7.99
C GLY A 97 -5.06 5.37 -8.00
N THR A 98 -4.48 5.90 -6.92
CA THR A 98 -4.14 7.32 -6.83
C THR A 98 -2.64 7.47 -6.86
N TRP A 99 -2.16 8.28 -7.79
CA TRP A 99 -0.75 8.45 -8.12
C TRP A 99 -0.36 9.91 -7.95
N LYS A 100 0.82 10.15 -7.37
CA LYS A 100 1.41 11.48 -7.31
C LYS A 100 2.46 11.61 -8.41
N LEU A 101 2.15 12.42 -9.41
CA LEU A 101 3.03 12.74 -10.53
C LEU A 101 3.82 14.01 -10.17
N GLU A 102 5.12 13.97 -10.42
CA GLU A 102 6.04 15.08 -10.25
C GLU A 102 6.63 15.44 -11.62
N PHE A 103 6.44 16.69 -12.04
CA PHE A 103 6.96 17.20 -13.30
C PHE A 103 8.24 17.98 -13.03
N ILE A 104 9.35 17.48 -13.55
CA ILE A 104 10.69 17.97 -13.25
C ILE A 104 11.36 18.41 -14.56
N LYS A 105 11.86 19.65 -14.58
CA LYS A 105 12.64 20.19 -15.69
C LYS A 105 13.61 21.25 -15.17
N ASP A 106 14.85 21.21 -15.65
CA ASP A 106 15.85 22.22 -15.28
C ASP A 106 15.37 23.64 -15.61
N GLY A 107 15.47 24.52 -14.62
CA GLY A 107 15.02 25.91 -14.73
C GLY A 107 13.52 26.13 -14.48
N TYR A 108 12.76 25.08 -14.15
CA TYR A 108 11.35 25.15 -13.79
C TYR A 108 11.13 24.74 -12.34
N GLU A 109 10.05 25.24 -11.74
CA GLU A 109 9.58 24.75 -10.44
C GLU A 109 9.00 23.34 -10.60
N ILE A 110 9.26 22.46 -9.61
CA ILE A 110 8.70 21.12 -9.61
C ILE A 110 7.20 21.20 -9.34
N LEU A 111 6.39 20.73 -10.29
CA LEU A 111 4.95 20.65 -10.12
C LEU A 111 4.57 19.25 -9.62
N SER A 112 3.84 19.18 -8.52
CA SER A 112 3.25 17.93 -8.01
C SER A 112 1.75 17.91 -8.29
N LYS A 113 1.26 16.80 -8.86
CA LYS A 113 -0.17 16.61 -9.12
C LYS A 113 -0.62 15.20 -8.76
N GLU A 114 -1.73 15.13 -8.02
CA GLU A 114 -2.41 13.87 -7.76
C GLU A 114 -3.35 13.54 -8.92
N VAL A 115 -3.27 12.30 -9.39
CA VAL A 115 -4.11 11.75 -10.45
C VAL A 115 -4.75 10.47 -9.93
N THR A 116 -6.07 10.43 -9.94
CA THR A 116 -6.84 9.22 -9.68
C THR A 116 -7.15 8.53 -11.00
N VAL A 117 -6.72 7.28 -11.10
CA VAL A 117 -6.96 6.40 -12.24
C VAL A 117 -8.02 5.41 -11.82
N ASP A 118 -9.20 5.51 -12.44
CA ASP A 118 -10.34 4.64 -12.17
C ASP A 118 -11.08 4.28 -13.47
N GLU A 119 -12.09 3.42 -13.38
CA GLU A 119 -12.86 2.93 -14.53
C GLU A 119 -13.54 4.04 -15.38
N THR A 120 -13.60 5.28 -14.90
CA THR A 120 -14.14 6.41 -15.67
C THR A 120 -13.23 6.86 -16.82
N ILE A 121 -11.96 6.45 -16.86
CA ILE A 121 -11.05 6.70 -17.99
C ILE A 121 -11.33 5.68 -19.11
N PRO A 122 -11.58 6.10 -20.36
CA PRO A 122 -11.96 5.18 -21.45
C PRO A 122 -10.89 4.12 -21.68
N ARG A 123 -11.31 2.83 -21.68
CA ARG A 123 -10.44 1.71 -22.03
C ARG A 123 -9.89 1.86 -23.46
N VAL A 124 -8.57 1.76 -23.61
CA VAL A 124 -7.96 1.44 -24.91
C VAL A 124 -8.25 -0.04 -25.17
N ARG A 125 -9.09 -0.32 -26.17
CA ARG A 125 -9.49 -1.68 -26.56
C ARG A 125 -8.46 -2.29 -27.50
#